data_AF-A0ABD0BHV9-F1
#
_entry.id   AF-A0ABD0BHV9-F1
#
_cell.length_a   1.000
_cell.length_b   1.000
_cell.length_c   1.000
_cell.angle_alpha   90.00
_cell.angle_beta   90.00
_cell.angle_gamma   90.00
#
_symmetry.space_group_name_H-M   'P 1'
#
loop_
_entity.id
_entity.type
_entity.pdbx_description
1 polymer ?
#
loop_
_entity_poly.entity_id
_entity_poly.type
_entity_poly.pdbx_seq_one_letter_code
_entity_poly.pdbx_strand_id
1 'polypeptide(L)'
;MVLVLKLDDYEWGYTDENIACLIDREDYWLNAEYQSWTTDPEDPEVKKAHEERKRSGVKPPPKPIIYPIAQRPQHAAARRAKELLAQVADVEKKPAKQRISIRQLRAGMGR
;
A
#
# COMPACT_ATOMS: atom_id res chain seq x y z
N MET A 1 7.95 -21.83 35.93
CA MET A 1 8.17 -22.29 34.55
C MET A 1 7.23 -21.50 33.66
N VAL A 2 7.70 -20.42 33.03
CA VAL A 2 6.88 -19.62 32.12
C VAL A 2 6.89 -20.33 30.79
N LEU A 3 5.79 -21.03 30.47
CA LEU A 3 5.56 -21.57 29.13
C LEU A 3 5.33 -20.36 28.22
N VAL A 4 6.40 -19.85 27.61
CA VAL A 4 6.28 -18.96 26.45
C VAL A 4 5.75 -19.83 25.33
N LEU A 5 4.44 -19.87 25.16
CA LEU A 5 3.80 -20.50 24.00
C LEU A 5 4.40 -19.82 22.76
N LYS A 6 5.22 -20.55 22.01
CA LYS A 6 5.66 -20.07 20.70
C LYS A 6 4.45 -20.10 19.79
N LEU A 7 4.22 -18.99 19.10
CA LEU A 7 3.09 -18.88 18.18
C LEU A 7 3.14 -19.95 17.07
N ASP A 8 4.34 -20.47 16.76
CA ASP A 8 4.56 -21.55 15.80
C ASP A 8 4.06 -22.92 16.27
N ASP A 9 3.93 -23.13 17.59
CA ASP A 9 3.44 -24.38 18.18
C ASP A 9 1.89 -24.38 18.30
N TYR A 10 1.24 -23.27 17.92
CA TYR A 10 -0.22 -23.09 17.98
C TYR A 10 -0.87 -23.48 16.64
N GLU A 11 -2.01 -24.18 16.71
CA GLU A 11 -2.80 -24.48 15.52
C GLU A 11 -3.44 -23.20 14.96
N TRP A 12 -2.85 -22.67 13.88
CA TRP A 12 -3.33 -21.47 13.21
C TRP A 12 -4.49 -21.76 12.27
N GLY A 13 -5.69 -21.43 12.70
CA GLY A 13 -6.91 -21.67 11.96
C GLY A 13 -7.34 -20.52 11.05
N TYR A 14 -8.46 -20.73 10.34
CA TYR A 14 -9.10 -19.68 9.55
C TYR A 14 -9.57 -18.50 10.41
N THR A 15 -10.02 -18.77 11.64
CA THR A 15 -10.45 -17.72 12.57
C THR A 15 -9.30 -16.80 12.94
N ASP A 16 -8.13 -17.35 13.27
CA ASP A 16 -6.93 -16.57 13.63
C ASP A 16 -6.45 -15.73 12.45
N GLU A 17 -6.41 -16.33 11.26
CA GLU A 17 -6.06 -15.59 10.04
C GLU A 17 -7.07 -14.47 9.74
N ASN A 18 -8.36 -14.72 9.92
CA ASN A 18 -9.40 -13.70 9.70
C ASN A 18 -9.28 -12.54 10.70
N ILE A 19 -9.02 -12.84 11.98
CA ILE A 19 -8.78 -11.83 13.02
C ILE A 19 -7.53 -11.03 12.69
N ALA A 20 -6.44 -11.69 12.31
CA ALA A 20 -5.20 -11.03 11.92
C ALA A 20 -5.40 -10.10 10.70
N CYS A 21 -6.17 -10.54 9.70
CA CYS A 21 -6.53 -9.70 8.55
C CYS A 21 -7.46 -8.53 8.90
N LEU A 22 -8.34 -8.70 9.89
CA LEU A 22 -9.16 -7.60 10.40
C LEU A 22 -8.26 -6.56 11.06
N ILE A 23 -7.34 -6.98 11.92
CA ILE A 23 -6.38 -6.10 12.59
C ILE A 23 -5.55 -5.31 11.57
N ASP A 24 -5.02 -5.96 10.54
CA ASP A 24 -4.26 -5.25 9.49
C ASP A 24 -5.09 -4.17 8.79
N ARG A 25 -6.39 -4.43 8.56
CA ARG A 25 -7.30 -3.48 7.93
C ARG A 25 -7.64 -2.31 8.85
N GLU A 26 -7.88 -2.60 10.13
CA GLU A 26 -8.15 -1.57 11.14
C GLU A 26 -6.94 -0.66 11.34
N ASP A 27 -5.72 -1.21 11.39
CA ASP A 27 -4.49 -0.42 11.45
C ASP A 27 -4.34 0.51 10.24
N TYR A 28 -4.55 -0.02 9.03
CA TYR A 28 -4.55 0.81 7.81
C TYR A 28 -5.59 1.94 7.89
N TRP A 29 -6.83 1.60 8.28
CA TRP A 29 -7.92 2.56 8.35
C TRP A 29 -7.65 3.65 9.39
N LEU A 30 -7.21 3.27 10.60
CA LEU A 30 -6.89 4.19 11.68
C LEU A 30 -5.78 5.16 11.29
N ASN A 31 -4.70 4.65 10.67
CA ASN A 31 -3.60 5.50 10.22
C ASN A 31 -4.04 6.46 9.11
N ALA A 32 -4.90 6.03 8.19
CA ALA A 32 -5.45 6.89 7.13
C ALA A 32 -6.36 7.99 7.69
N GLU A 33 -7.25 7.66 8.63
CA GLU A 33 -8.11 8.63 9.31
C GLU A 33 -7.29 9.62 10.14
N TYR A 34 -6.35 9.12 10.95
CA TYR A 34 -5.48 9.96 11.76
C TYR A 34 -4.67 10.93 10.89
N GLN A 35 -4.12 10.47 9.77
CA GLN A 35 -3.46 11.34 8.80
C GLN A 35 -4.42 12.42 8.28
N SER A 36 -5.67 12.06 7.94
CA SER A 36 -6.66 13.02 7.47
C SER A 36 -7.00 14.10 8.50
N TRP A 37 -7.00 13.76 9.80
CA TRP A 37 -7.30 14.70 10.89
C TRP A 37 -6.12 15.62 11.22
N THR A 38 -4.90 15.13 11.03
CA THR A 38 -3.66 15.83 11.45
C THR A 38 -2.98 16.57 10.31
N THR A 39 -3.32 16.28 9.05
CA THR A 39 -2.76 16.98 7.90
C THR A 39 -3.32 18.40 7.83
N ASP A 40 -2.45 19.40 7.97
CA ASP A 40 -2.80 20.80 7.69
C ASP A 40 -2.88 21.02 6.16
N PRO A 41 -4.07 21.34 5.61
CA PRO A 41 -4.21 21.57 4.17
C PRO A 41 -3.48 22.82 3.68
N GLU A 42 -3.16 23.77 4.56
CA GLU A 42 -2.48 25.01 4.20
C GLU A 42 -0.96 24.91 4.23
N ASP A 43 -0.41 23.82 4.79
CA ASP A 43 1.02 23.55 4.86
C ASP A 43 1.67 23.57 3.46
N PRO A 44 2.68 24.44 3.23
CA PRO A 44 3.42 24.51 1.97
C PRO A 44 3.99 23.17 1.51
N GLU A 45 4.42 22.29 2.43
CA GLU A 45 4.98 20.98 2.11
C GLU A 45 3.92 20.02 1.59
N VAL A 46 2.74 20.00 2.21
CA VAL A 46 1.59 19.20 1.77
C VAL A 46 1.13 19.64 0.38
N LYS A 47 1.05 20.95 0.13
CA LYS A 47 0.72 21.51 -1.18
C LYS A 47 1.73 21.09 -2.24
N LYS A 48 3.03 21.21 -1.94
CA LYS A 48 4.11 20.82 -2.85
C LYS A 48 4.05 19.33 -3.19
N ALA A 49 3.88 18.46 -2.20
CA ALA A 49 3.74 17.01 -2.42
C ALA A 49 2.53 16.66 -3.28
N HIS A 50 1.39 17.34 -3.07
CA HIS A 50 0.19 17.15 -3.88
C HIS A 50 0.39 17.61 -5.34
N GLU A 51 1.10 18.72 -5.56
CA GLU A 51 1.48 19.16 -6.90
C GLU A 51 2.44 18.19 -7.59
N GLU A 52 3.46 17.70 -6.89
CA GLU A 52 4.41 16.71 -7.42
C GLU A 52 3.70 15.42 -7.83
N ARG A 53 2.75 14.94 -7.01
CA ARG A 53 1.90 13.79 -7.35
C ARG A 53 1.02 14.04 -8.58
N LYS A 54 0.43 15.24 -8.69
CA LYS A 54 -0.34 15.62 -9.89
C LYS A 54 0.54 15.66 -11.14
N ARG A 55 1.77 16.17 -11.01
CA ARG A 55 2.76 16.25 -12.11
C ARG A 55 3.26 14.87 -12.53
N SER A 56 3.51 13.96 -11.59
CA SER A 56 3.94 12.60 -11.89
C SER A 56 2.88 11.78 -12.64
N GLY A 57 1.59 12.15 -12.49
CA GLY A 57 0.48 11.43 -13.10
C GLY A 57 0.27 10.02 -12.54
N VAL A 58 1.00 9.67 -11.47
CA VAL A 58 0.89 8.39 -10.77
C VAL A 58 -0.39 8.42 -9.96
N LYS A 59 -1.35 7.60 -10.40
CA LYS A 59 -2.58 7.39 -9.63
C LYS A 59 -2.32 6.41 -8.49
N PRO A 60 -2.96 6.60 -7.33
CA PRO A 60 -2.94 5.56 -6.31
C PRO A 60 -3.49 4.24 -6.88
N PRO A 61 -3.07 3.10 -6.32
CA PRO A 61 -3.64 1.81 -6.70
C PRO A 61 -5.15 1.81 -6.42
N PRO A 62 -5.95 1.08 -7.22
CA PRO A 62 -7.41 1.04 -7.07
C PRO A 62 -7.85 0.32 -5.79
N LYS A 63 -6.98 -0.52 -5.22
CA LYS A 63 -7.15 -1.14 -3.91
C LYS A 63 -5.98 -0.72 -3.03
N PRO A 64 -6.21 -0.42 -1.74
CA PRO A 64 -5.13 -0.08 -0.83
C PRO A 64 -4.19 -1.29 -0.68
N ILE A 65 -2.89 -1.00 -0.55
CA ILE A 65 -1.91 -2.01 -0.14
C ILE A 65 -1.94 -2.04 1.39
N ILE A 66 -2.37 -3.18 1.94
CA ILE A 66 -2.48 -3.39 3.39
C ILE A 66 -1.29 -4.22 3.83
N TYR A 67 -0.52 -3.70 4.78
CA TYR A 67 0.65 -4.38 5.32
C TYR A 67 0.22 -5.35 6.44
N PRO A 68 0.75 -6.59 6.48
CA PRO A 68 0.45 -7.53 7.54
C PRO A 68 1.22 -7.13 8.80
N ILE A 69 0.54 -6.49 9.75
CA ILE A 69 1.11 -6.03 11.02
C ILE A 69 0.77 -6.97 12.18
N ALA A 70 -0.33 -7.73 12.06
CA ALA A 70 -0.74 -8.66 13.10
C ALA A 70 0.27 -9.80 13.27
N GLN A 71 0.46 -10.23 14.51
CA GLN A 71 1.33 -11.36 14.84
C GLN A 71 0.78 -12.65 14.26
N ARG A 72 1.67 -13.44 13.65
CA ARG A 72 1.36 -14.69 12.97
C ARG A 72 2.50 -15.70 13.17
N PRO A 73 2.21 -17.00 13.12
CA PRO A 73 3.23 -18.02 12.94
C PRO A 73 4.07 -17.75 11.70
N GLN A 74 5.31 -18.21 11.69
CA GLN A 74 6.29 -17.91 10.66
C GLN A 74 5.81 -18.29 9.26
N HIS A 75 5.14 -19.45 9.13
CA HIS A 75 4.62 -19.93 7.85
C HIS A 75 3.52 -19.02 7.29
N ALA A 76 2.60 -18.55 8.14
CA ALA A 76 1.50 -17.66 7.75
C ALA A 76 2.02 -16.25 7.46
N ALA A 77 2.96 -15.74 8.26
CA ALA A 77 3.64 -14.47 8.03
C ALA A 77 4.38 -14.46 6.68
N ALA A 78 5.14 -15.53 6.38
CA ALA A 78 5.88 -15.65 5.12
C ALA A 78 4.94 -15.65 3.90
N ARG A 79 3.80 -16.35 3.99
CA ARG A 79 2.76 -16.32 2.95
C ARG A 79 2.25 -14.90 2.70
N ARG A 80 1.89 -14.16 3.75
CA ARG A 80 1.41 -12.78 3.64
C ARG A 80 2.46 -11.81 3.10
N ALA A 81 3.71 -11.95 3.54
CA ALA A 81 4.81 -11.15 3.01
C ALA A 81 4.99 -11.38 1.50
N LYS A 82 4.91 -12.63 1.04
CA LYS A 82 4.98 -12.96 -0.38
C LYS A 82 3.82 -12.35 -1.19
N GLU A 83 2.60 -12.42 -0.68
CA GLU A 83 1.42 -11.81 -1.30
C GLU A 83 1.54 -10.29 -1.38
N LEU A 84 2.00 -9.64 -0.32
CA LEU A 84 2.25 -8.20 -0.27
C LEU A 84 3.28 -7.78 -1.33
N LEU A 85 4.42 -8.48 -1.39
CA LEU A 85 5.48 -8.17 -2.35
C LEU A 85 4.99 -8.30 -3.79
N ALA A 86 4.15 -9.30 -4.08
CA ALA A 86 3.53 -9.45 -5.39
C ALA A 86 2.60 -8.26 -5.71
N GLN A 87 1.77 -7.82 -4.75
CA GLN A 87 0.88 -6.68 -4.93
C GLN A 87 1.65 -5.37 -5.18
N VAL A 88 2.72 -5.12 -4.41
CA VAL A 88 3.58 -3.94 -4.59
C VAL A 88 4.21 -3.95 -5.99
N ALA A 89 4.77 -5.08 -6.41
CA ALA A 89 5.37 -5.22 -7.74
C ALA A 89 4.34 -4.96 -8.87
N ASP A 90 3.09 -5.39 -8.70
CA ASP A 90 2.03 -5.15 -9.69
C ASP A 90 1.59 -3.68 -9.77
N VAL A 91 1.71 -2.93 -8.66
CA VAL A 91 1.45 -1.49 -8.65
C VAL A 91 2.59 -0.74 -9.32
N GLU A 92 3.85 -1.11 -9.04
CA GLU A 92 5.03 -0.49 -9.64
C GLU A 92 5.12 -0.71 -11.17
N LYS A 93 4.72 -1.88 -11.65
CA LYS A 93 4.77 -2.23 -13.09
C LYS A 93 3.84 -1.42 -13.99
N LYS A 94 2.86 -0.67 -13.47
CA LYS A 94 1.94 0.11 -14.31
C LYS A 94 2.59 1.46 -14.68
N PRO A 95 3.16 1.62 -15.89
CA PRO A 95 3.86 2.86 -16.22
C PRO A 95 2.88 4.03 -16.24
N ALA A 96 3.32 5.16 -15.67
CA ALA A 96 2.65 6.43 -15.88
C ALA A 96 2.60 6.70 -17.39
N LYS A 97 1.39 6.90 -17.95
CA LYS A 97 1.25 7.25 -19.37
C LYS A 97 2.04 8.52 -19.64
N GLN A 98 3.12 8.42 -20.41
CA GLN A 98 3.92 9.59 -20.80
C GLN A 98 3.01 10.56 -21.57
N ARG A 99 2.89 11.79 -21.06
CA ARG A 99 2.18 12.86 -21.75
C ARG A 99 3.05 13.37 -22.89
N ILE A 100 2.79 12.87 -24.10
CA ILE A 100 3.43 13.37 -25.32
C ILE A 100 2.83 14.75 -25.63
N SER A 101 3.69 15.75 -25.83
CA SER A 101 3.23 17.09 -26.20
C SER A 101 2.61 17.08 -27.61
N ILE A 102 1.65 17.97 -27.88
CA ILE A 102 1.03 18.12 -29.22
C ILE A 102 2.09 18.34 -30.30
N ARG A 103 3.21 19.02 -29.97
CA ARG A 103 4.33 19.25 -30.89
C ARG A 103 5.08 17.96 -31.24
N GLN A 104 5.32 17.08 -30.26
CA GLN A 104 5.91 15.76 -30.48
C GLN A 104 4.97 14.83 -31.25
N LEU A 105 3.66 14.94 -31.00
CA LEU A 105 2.62 14.22 -31.75
C LEU A 105 2.57 14.67 -33.23
N ARG A 106 2.68 15.97 -33.50
CA ARG A 106 2.75 16.52 -34.87
C ARG A 106 4.03 16.12 -35.59
N ALA A 107 5.18 16.19 -34.91
CA ALA A 107 6.46 15.76 -35.48
C ALA A 107 6.48 14.26 -35.85
N GLY A 108 5.85 13.40 -35.07
CA GLY A 108 5.69 11.98 -35.39
C GLY A 108 4.69 11.67 -36.51
N MET A 109 3.79 12.62 -36.82
CA MET A 109 2.79 12.51 -37.89
C MET A 109 3.26 13.11 -39.23
N GLY A 110 4.48 13.65 -39.31
CA GLY A 110 5.04 14.19 -40.56
C GLY A 110 4.28 15.38 -41.14
N ARG A 111 3.73 16.25 -40.30
CA ARG A 111 3.13 17.55 -40.69
C ARG A 111 3.75 18.72 -39.94
#